data_AF-D6TBT5-F1
#
_entry.id   AF-D6TBT5-F1
#
_cell.length_a   1.000
_cell.length_b   1.000
_cell.length_c   1.000
_cell.angle_alpha   90.00
_cell.angle_beta   90.00
_cell.angle_gamma   90.00
#
_symmetry.space_group_name_H-M   'P 1'
#
loop_
_entity.id
_entity.type
_entity.pdbx_description
1 polymer ?
#
loop_
_entity_poly.entity_id
_entity_poly.type
_entity_poly.pdbx_seq_one_letter_code
_entity_poly.pdbx_strand_id
1 'polypeptide(L)' 'MSIRKVASRLGTSRGTVQRLVEQEGIERQTSQKLSPEQREEAFRLLDEGVSQRQVAQQFGVNPESLRRLAMRHKPS' A
#
# COMPACT_ATOMS: atom_id res chain seq x y z
N MET A 1 -1.92 11.36 2.77
CA MET A 1 -2.35 12.33 1.72
C MET A 1 -1.48 12.11 0.48
N SER A 2 -2.00 12.15 -0.76
CA SER A 2 -1.18 11.86 -1.96
C SER A 2 -0.36 13.07 -2.41
N ILE A 3 0.80 12.86 -3.05
CA ILE A 3 1.64 13.93 -3.63
C ILE A 3 0.82 14.84 -4.56
N ARG A 4 -0.11 14.28 -5.33
CA ARG A 4 -0.99 15.05 -6.20
C ARG A 4 -1.88 16.01 -5.40
N LYS A 5 -2.45 15.55 -4.29
CA LYS A 5 -3.32 16.36 -3.44
C LYS A 5 -2.54 17.46 -2.71
N VAL A 6 -1.30 17.17 -2.30
CA VAL A 6 -0.38 18.16 -1.73
C VAL A 6 0.00 19.21 -2.76
N ALA A 7 0.38 18.78 -3.97
CA ALA A 7 0.73 19.66 -5.08
C ALA A 7 -0.41 20.62 -5.44
N SER A 8 -1.64 20.12 -5.58
CA SER A 8 -2.82 20.94 -5.85
C SER A 8 -3.11 21.95 -4.73
N ARG A 9 -2.93 21.57 -3.46
CA ARG A 9 -3.16 22.47 -2.31
C ARG A 9 -2.11 23.57 -2.22
N LEU A 10 -0.88 23.27 -2.60
CA LEU A 10 0.25 24.20 -2.56
C LEU A 10 0.43 24.99 -3.86
N GLY A 11 -0.42 24.76 -4.88
CA GLY A 11 -0.30 25.41 -6.18
C GLY A 11 1.02 25.09 -6.90
N THR A 12 1.62 23.93 -6.61
CA THR A 12 2.95 23.55 -7.11
C THR A 12 2.92 22.27 -7.94
N SER A 13 4.04 21.94 -8.57
CA SER A 13 4.17 20.72 -9.36
C SER A 13 4.37 19.48 -8.49
N ARG A 14 3.95 18.31 -9.00
CA ARG A 14 4.23 17.03 -8.35
C ARG A 14 5.72 16.77 -8.16
N GLY A 15 6.56 17.21 -9.10
CA GLY A 15 8.01 17.05 -9.05
C GLY A 15 8.64 17.85 -7.92
N THR A 16 8.14 19.07 -7.67
CA THR A 16 8.60 19.92 -6.56
C THR A 16 8.30 19.27 -5.21
N VAL A 17 7.08 18.75 -5.03
CA VAL A 17 6.71 18.02 -3.82
C VAL A 17 7.52 16.73 -3.66
N GLN A 18 7.80 16.02 -4.76
CA GLN A 18 8.58 14.78 -4.72
C GLN A 18 10.02 15.03 -4.25
N ARG A 19 10.66 16.08 -4.78
CA ARG A 19 12.01 16.49 -4.42
C ARG A 19 12.08 16.93 -2.95
N LEU A 20 11.09 17.71 -2.50
CA LEU A 20 10.99 18.12 -1.10
C LEU A 20 10.85 16.91 -0.16
N VAL A 21 10.00 15.94 -0.52
CA VAL A 21 9.83 14.70 0.25
C VAL A 21 11.13 13.89 0.33
N GLU A 22 11.92 13.85 -0.74
CA GLU A 22 13.23 13.18 -0.77
C GLU A 22 14.27 13.93 0.07
N GLN A 23 14.30 15.26 0.01
CA GLN A 23 15.22 16.10 0.77
C GLN A 23 14.95 16.05 2.28
N GLU A 24 13.67 16.07 2.67
CA GLU A 24 13.25 16.06 4.07
C GLU A 24 13.16 14.64 4.65
N GLY A 25 13.49 13.60 3.87
CA GLY A 25 13.44 12.20 4.32
C GLY A 25 12.03 11.74 4.73
N ILE A 26 10.99 12.37 4.18
CA ILE A 26 9.61 12.06 4.52
C ILE A 26 9.26 10.69 3.93
N GLU A 27 9.15 9.67 4.80
CA GLU A 27 8.74 8.35 4.37
C GLU A 27 7.33 8.40 3.76
N ARG A 28 7.28 8.03 2.47
CA ARG A 28 6.02 8.01 1.76
C ARG A 28 5.24 6.80 2.26
N GLN A 29 4.02 7.04 2.73
CA GLN A 29 2.98 6.01 2.75
C GLN A 29 2.54 5.69 1.31
N THR A 30 3.47 5.26 0.45
CA THR A 30 3.09 4.51 -0.73
C THR A 30 2.56 3.19 -0.21
N SER A 31 1.34 2.81 -0.60
CA SER A 31 0.89 1.43 -0.40
C SER A 31 1.91 0.53 -1.09
N GLN A 32 2.84 -0.05 -0.32
CA GLN A 32 3.82 -0.94 -0.88
C GLN A 32 3.03 -2.07 -1.52
N LYS A 33 3.30 -2.31 -2.82
CA LYS A 33 2.70 -3.45 -3.50
C LYS A 33 3.47 -4.67 -3.00
N LEU A 34 2.74 -5.63 -2.43
CA LEU A 34 3.31 -6.95 -2.12
C LEU A 34 4.00 -7.51 -3.36
N SER A 35 5.21 -8.05 -3.17
CA SER A 35 5.88 -8.88 -4.17
C SER A 35 5.02 -10.11 -4.49
N PRO A 36 5.25 -10.80 -5.63
CA PRO A 36 4.52 -12.02 -5.94
C PRO A 36 4.57 -13.05 -4.81
N GLU A 37 5.76 -13.27 -4.24
CA GLU A 37 5.99 -14.20 -3.13
C GLU A 37 5.22 -13.80 -1.86
N GLN A 38 5.26 -12.50 -1.52
CA GLN A 38 4.50 -11.97 -0.37
C GLN A 38 2.98 -12.08 -0.56
N ARG A 39 2.49 -12.06 -1.81
CA ARG A 39 1.07 -12.26 -2.09
C ARG A 39 0.66 -13.70 -1.87
N GLU A 40 1.44 -14.66 -2.33
CA GLU A 40 1.16 -16.08 -2.09
C GLU A 40 1.15 -16.39 -0.60
N GLU A 41 2.11 -15.85 0.15
CA GLU A 41 2.13 -16.02 1.61
C GLU A 41 0.94 -15.33 2.29
N ALA A 42 0.59 -14.11 1.85
CA ALA A 42 -0.61 -13.43 2.33
C ALA A 42 -1.89 -14.22 2.02
N PHE A 43 -2.01 -14.86 0.86
CA PHE A 43 -3.16 -15.70 0.54
C PHE A 43 -3.21 -16.97 1.38
N ARG A 44 -2.06 -17.63 1.62
CA ARG A 44 -1.98 -18.79 2.53
C ARG A 44 -2.46 -18.42 3.94
N LEU A 45 -1.98 -17.32 4.51
CA LEU A 45 -2.42 -16.86 5.84
C LEU A 45 -3.92 -16.54 5.88
N LEU A 46 -4.47 -15.98 4.80
CA LEU A 46 -5.92 -15.73 4.71
C LEU A 46 -6.73 -17.04 4.62
N ASP A 47 -6.21 -18.06 3.94
CA ASP A 47 -6.83 -19.38 3.83
C ASP A 47 -6.80 -20.14 5.17
N GLU A 48 -5.71 -19.99 5.93
CA GLU A 48 -5.55 -20.45 7.31
C GLU A 48 -6.48 -19.72 8.31
N GLY A 49 -7.25 -18.72 7.85
CA GLY A 49 -8.23 -17.99 8.66
C GLY A 49 -7.66 -16.80 9.44
N VAL A 50 -6.41 -16.40 9.18
CA VAL A 50 -5.83 -15.19 9.77
C VAL A 50 -6.58 -13.96 9.26
N SER A 51 -6.85 -13.01 10.15
CA SER A 51 -7.59 -11.80 9.79
C SER A 51 -6.83 -10.96 8.76
N GLN A 52 -7.54 -10.44 7.74
CA GLN A 52 -6.98 -9.51 6.75
C GLN A 52 -6.26 -8.32 7.40
N ARG A 53 -6.69 -7.87 8.58
CA ARG A 53 -6.01 -6.79 9.31
C ARG A 53 -4.65 -7.23 9.85
N GLN A 54 -4.54 -8.44 10.38
CA GLN A 54 -3.29 -8.99 10.90
C GLN A 54 -2.30 -9.23 9.77
N VAL A 55 -2.74 -9.87 8.69
CA VAL A 55 -1.93 -10.08 7.48
C VAL A 55 -1.45 -8.74 6.92
N ALA A 56 -2.33 -7.75 6.81
CA ALA A 56 -1.94 -6.44 6.30
C ALA A 56 -0.92 -5.71 7.19
N GLN A 57 -1.03 -5.82 8.51
CA GLN A 57 -0.02 -5.28 9.44
C GLN A 57 1.32 -6.01 9.29
N GLN A 58 1.31 -7.34 9.20
CA GLN A 58 2.50 -8.16 9.04
C GLN A 58 3.32 -7.79 7.80
N PHE A 59 2.64 -7.47 6.69
CA PHE A 59 3.30 -7.06 5.45
C PHE A 59 3.38 -5.54 5.24
N GLY A 60 2.96 -4.72 6.21
CA GLY A 60 2.99 -3.26 6.10
C GLY A 60 2.12 -2.68 4.97
N VAL A 61 1.04 -3.37 4.60
CA VAL A 61 0.14 -2.96 3.52
C VAL A 61 -1.20 -2.47 4.05
N ASN A 62 -1.93 -1.74 3.21
CA ASN A 62 -3.28 -1.31 3.55
C ASN A 62 -4.23 -2.53 3.57
N PRO A 63 -4.99 -2.78 4.66
CA PRO A 63 -5.99 -3.85 4.72
C PRO A 63 -7.00 -3.83 3.57
N GLU A 64 -7.39 -2.65 3.09
CA GLU A 64 -8.28 -2.53 1.93
C GLU A 64 -7.63 -2.98 0.62
N SER A 65 -6.32 -2.76 0.47
CA SER A 65 -5.57 -3.26 -0.69
C SER A 65 -5.50 -4.78 -0.66
N LEU A 66 -5.28 -5.36 0.54
CA LEU A 66 -5.28 -6.81 0.75
C LEU A 66 -6.65 -7.42 0.44
N ARG A 67 -7.74 -6.79 0.92
CA ARG A 67 -9.12 -7.20 0.63
C ARG A 67 -9.41 -7.20 -0.87
N ARG A 68 -9.05 -6.13 -1.58
CA ARG A 68 -9.24 -6.04 -3.04
C ARG A 68 -8.42 -7.08 -3.80
N LEU A 69 -7.23 -7.38 -3.32
CA LEU A 69 -6.37 -8.41 -3.88
C LEU A 69 -6.99 -9.80 -3.69
N ALA A 70 -7.44 -10.14 -2.47
CA ALA A 70 -8.11 -11.40 -2.16
C ALA A 70 -9.41 -11.58 -2.94
N MET A 71 -10.23 -10.52 -3.09
CA MET A 71 -11.45 -10.57 -3.90
C MET A 71 -11.19 -10.90 -5.38
N ARG A 72 -10.04 -10.48 -5.93
CA ARG A 72 -9.65 -10.79 -7.32
C ARG A 72 -9.05 -12.19 -7.46
N HIS A 73 -8.55 -12.76 -6.36
CA HIS A 73 -7.90 -14.07 -6.34
C HIS A 73 -8.84 -15.19 -5.90
N LYS A 74 -10.12 -14.91 -5.62
CA LYS A 74 -11.09 -15.94 -5.24
C LYS A 74 -11.08 -17.06 -6.29
N PRO A 75 -10.63 -18.28 -5.96
CA PRO A 75 -10.85 -19.41 -6.84
C PRO A 75 -12.36 -19.66 -6.90
N SER A 76 -12.86 -19.96 -8.10
CA SER A 76 -14.25 -20.41 -8.30
C SER A 76 -14.45 -21.78 -7.67
#